data_AF-A0A6P0X5Z4-F1
#
_entry.id   AF-A0A6P0X5Z4-F1
#
_cell.length_a   1.000
_cell.length_b   1.000
_cell.length_c   1.000
_cell.angle_alpha   90.00
_cell.angle_beta   90.00
_cell.angle_gamma   90.00
#
_symmetry.space_group_name_H-M   'P 1'
#
loop_
_entity.id
_entity.type
_entity.pdbx_description
1 polymer ?
#
loop_
_entity_poly.entity_id
_entity_poly.type
_entity_poly.pdbx_seq_one_letter_code
_entity_poly.pdbx_strand_id
1 'polypeptide(L)'
;MDCPCHDLKGSLSGKSPVLNQYVIQETPLAVIPPSGGSPGNGWSFQETLAGARTRLGSGAGEEGKVYRIEVTGYSSPGKVRSISRFRRSNKVYFVPFDKLSQEYKRIHALGGVISSITAC
;
A
#
# COMPACT_ATOMS: atom_id res chain seq x y z
N MET A 1 13.76 34.53 18.59
CA MET A 1 12.95 33.43 19.15
C MET A 1 12.03 32.99 18.02
N ASP A 2 12.57 32.20 17.09
CA ASP A 2 11.85 31.73 15.92
C ASP A 2 11.16 30.41 16.27
N CYS A 3 9.83 30.40 16.27
CA CYS A 3 9.04 29.17 16.38
C CYS A 3 9.35 28.27 15.18
N PRO A 4 9.54 26.94 15.36
CA PRO A 4 9.80 26.07 14.23
C PRO A 4 8.52 25.97 13.39
N CYS A 5 8.52 26.65 12.25
CA CYS A 5 7.47 26.59 11.25
C CYS A 5 7.27 25.13 10.81
N HIS A 6 6.08 24.58 11.05
CA HIS A 6 5.65 23.29 10.53
C HIS A 6 5.64 23.36 8.99
N ASP A 7 6.74 22.96 8.35
CA ASP A 7 6.84 22.93 6.90
C ASP A 7 6.06 21.71 6.38
N LEU A 8 5.00 21.94 5.60
CA LEU A 8 4.20 20.90 4.92
C LEU A 8 5.04 19.98 3.98
N LYS A 9 6.33 20.31 3.82
CA LYS A 9 7.33 19.56 3.05
C LYS A 9 7.76 18.25 3.70
N GLY A 10 7.41 18.00 4.98
CA GLY A 10 7.72 16.75 5.68
C GLY A 10 6.90 15.53 5.22
N SER A 11 5.96 15.70 4.30
CA SER A 11 5.19 14.61 3.70
C SER A 11 6.04 13.77 2.74
N LEU A 12 5.75 12.47 2.62
CA LEU A 12 6.37 11.58 1.62
C LEU A 12 6.15 12.04 0.17
N SER A 13 5.12 12.85 -0.06
CA SER A 13 4.84 13.43 -1.38
C SER A 13 5.60 14.75 -1.64
N GLY A 14 6.34 15.24 -0.65
CA GLY A 14 7.03 16.52 -0.70
C GLY A 14 6.07 17.67 -1.02
N LYS A 15 6.38 18.41 -2.10
CA LYS A 15 5.60 19.58 -2.56
C LYS A 15 4.49 19.24 -3.56
N SER A 16 4.31 17.97 -3.91
CA SER A 16 3.31 17.56 -4.90
C SER A 16 1.91 17.42 -4.29
N PRO A 17 0.85 17.80 -5.03
CA PRO A 17 -0.52 17.68 -4.52
C PRO A 17 -0.96 16.21 -4.50
N VAL A 18 -1.10 15.64 -3.30
CA VAL A 18 -1.47 14.21 -3.10
C VAL A 18 -2.93 13.94 -3.46
N LEU A 19 -3.82 14.83 -3.01
CA LEU A 19 -5.26 14.57 -3.01
C LEU A 19 -5.99 14.99 -4.29
N ASN A 20 -5.29 15.65 -5.22
CA ASN A 20 -5.93 16.26 -6.40
C ASN A 20 -6.74 15.24 -7.23
N GLN A 21 -6.13 14.11 -7.57
CA GLN A 21 -6.81 13.05 -8.34
C GLN A 21 -7.97 12.41 -7.56
N TYR A 22 -7.85 12.29 -6.24
CA TYR A 22 -8.82 11.59 -5.41
C TYR A 22 -10.03 12.46 -5.11
N VAL A 23 -9.83 13.74 -4.83
CA VAL A 23 -10.90 14.69 -4.53
C VAL A 23 -11.72 14.98 -5.79
N ILE A 24 -11.07 15.18 -6.94
CA ILE A 24 -11.78 15.42 -8.22
C ILE A 24 -12.65 14.21 -8.61
N GLN A 25 -12.18 13.00 -8.34
CA GLN A 25 -12.88 11.76 -8.71
C GLN A 25 -13.72 11.17 -7.55
N GLU A 26 -13.90 11.91 -6.45
CA GLU A 26 -14.61 11.48 -5.23
C GLU A 26 -14.21 10.06 -4.77
N THR A 27 -12.93 9.76 -4.92
CA THR A 27 -12.38 8.42 -4.79
C THR A 27 -11.89 8.20 -3.36
N PRO A 28 -12.47 7.26 -2.59
CA PRO A 28 -12.10 7.06 -1.20
C PRO A 28 -10.70 6.46 -1.06
N LEU A 29 -9.99 6.79 0.02
CA LEU A 29 -8.67 6.24 0.33
C LEU A 29 -8.74 5.39 1.60
N ALA A 30 -7.85 4.39 1.69
CA ALA A 30 -7.67 3.65 2.93
C ALA A 30 -7.06 4.57 3.99
N VAL A 31 -7.63 4.56 5.20
CA VAL A 31 -7.11 5.31 6.34
C VAL A 31 -5.98 4.49 6.96
N ILE A 32 -4.75 4.91 6.74
CA ILE A 32 -3.55 4.26 7.29
C ILE A 32 -3.07 5.08 8.49
N PRO A 33 -2.95 4.48 9.70
CA PRO A 33 -2.46 5.21 10.85
C PRO A 33 -0.98 5.62 10.67
N PRO A 34 -0.60 6.85 11.09
CA PRO A 34 0.78 7.30 11.03
C PRO A 34 1.68 6.49 11.98
N SER A 35 3.00 6.50 11.69
CA SER A 35 4.11 5.89 12.45
C SER A 35 3.76 5.26 13.82
N GLY A 36 3.93 3.94 13.93
CA GLY A 36 3.71 3.17 15.17
C GLY A 36 2.29 2.62 15.36
N GLY A 37 1.28 3.12 14.63
CA GLY A 37 -0.10 2.60 14.68
C GLY A 37 -0.43 1.53 13.63
N SER A 38 0.42 1.36 12.61
CA SER A 38 0.23 0.35 11.55
C SER A 38 1.12 -0.88 11.83
N PRO A 39 0.58 -2.12 11.79
CA PRO A 39 1.36 -3.34 11.96
C PRO A 39 2.55 -3.37 10.97
N GLY A 40 3.77 -3.29 11.50
CA GLY A 40 4.99 -3.37 10.68
C GLY A 40 5.49 -2.07 10.05
N ASN A 41 5.00 -0.88 10.47
CA ASN A 41 5.39 0.43 9.92
C ASN A 41 4.94 0.65 8.46
N GLY A 42 3.76 0.13 8.09
CA GLY A 42 3.19 0.23 6.75
C GLY A 42 2.70 1.62 6.33
N TRP A 43 3.02 2.68 7.08
CA TRP A 43 2.49 4.03 6.90
C TRP A 43 2.98 4.73 5.61
N SER A 44 4.05 4.22 4.99
CA SER A 44 4.72 4.87 3.87
C SER A 44 4.17 4.50 2.48
N PHE A 45 3.05 3.79 2.43
CA PHE A 45 2.44 3.39 1.16
C PHE A 45 2.01 4.62 0.35
N GLN A 46 2.37 4.62 -0.93
CA GLN A 46 1.94 5.59 -1.92
C GLN A 46 1.43 4.85 -3.15
N GLU A 47 0.21 5.21 -3.56
CA GLU A 47 -0.42 4.67 -4.75
C GLU A 47 0.35 5.08 -6.02
N THR A 48 0.30 4.23 -7.03
CA THR A 48 0.90 4.51 -8.33
C THR A 48 -0.14 5.07 -9.30
N LEU A 49 0.27 5.96 -10.21
CA LEU A 49 -0.60 6.61 -11.19
C LEU A 49 -1.43 5.64 -12.08
N ALA A 50 -1.06 4.35 -12.13
CA ALA A 50 -1.72 3.32 -12.94
C ALA A 50 -2.26 2.15 -12.09
N GLY A 51 -2.46 2.36 -10.79
CA GLY A 51 -3.01 1.34 -9.89
C GLY A 51 -4.50 1.11 -10.16
N ALA A 52 -4.88 -0.09 -10.57
CA ALA A 52 -6.29 -0.49 -10.55
C ALA A 52 -6.78 -0.46 -9.10
N ARG A 53 -8.03 -0.02 -8.87
CA ARG A 53 -8.67 0.06 -7.54
C ARG A 53 -9.62 -1.09 -7.26
N THR A 54 -10.20 -1.65 -8.31
CA THR A 54 -11.09 -2.80 -8.27
C THR A 54 -10.68 -3.79 -9.35
N ARG A 55 -10.93 -5.07 -9.10
CA ARG A 55 -10.80 -6.10 -10.11
C ARG A 55 -12.18 -6.26 -10.77
N LEU A 56 -12.28 -5.89 -12.05
CA LEU A 56 -13.50 -6.04 -12.85
C LEU A 56 -13.26 -7.11 -13.92
N GLY A 57 -14.19 -8.04 -14.10
CA GLY A 57 -14.11 -9.10 -15.12
C GLY A 57 -14.61 -10.46 -14.65
N SER A 58 -14.66 -11.43 -15.56
CA SER A 58 -14.97 -12.84 -15.26
C SER A 58 -13.99 -13.41 -14.23
N GLY A 59 -14.51 -14.13 -13.22
CA GLY A 59 -13.73 -14.59 -12.07
C GLY A 59 -13.41 -13.55 -10.99
N ALA A 60 -13.89 -12.31 -11.09
CA ALA A 60 -13.71 -11.30 -10.03
C ALA A 60 -14.64 -11.51 -8.81
N GLY A 61 -15.72 -12.28 -8.95
CA GLY A 61 -16.63 -12.64 -7.86
C GLY A 61 -16.96 -14.12 -7.75
N GLU A 62 -16.45 -14.95 -8.65
CA GLU A 62 -16.72 -16.41 -8.66
C GLU A 62 -16.11 -17.12 -7.44
N GLU A 63 -14.98 -16.60 -6.93
CA GLU A 63 -14.24 -17.13 -5.79
C GLU A 63 -14.52 -16.29 -4.50
N GLY A 64 -15.65 -15.58 -4.47
CA GLY A 64 -16.10 -14.78 -3.33
C GLY A 64 -15.66 -13.30 -3.36
N LYS A 65 -15.73 -12.63 -2.19
CA LYS A 65 -15.34 -11.21 -2.04
C LYS A 65 -13.84 -11.04 -2.29
N VAL A 66 -13.47 -10.05 -3.09
CA VAL A 66 -12.07 -9.69 -3.37
C VAL A 66 -11.60 -8.60 -2.41
N TYR A 67 -10.39 -8.77 -1.93
CA TYR A 67 -9.71 -7.83 -1.06
C TYR A 67 -8.51 -7.23 -1.78
N ARG A 68 -8.38 -5.91 -1.64
CA ARG A 68 -7.22 -5.16 -2.07
C ARG A 68 -6.24 -5.05 -0.91
N ILE A 69 -5.05 -5.59 -1.10
CA ILE A 69 -3.96 -5.59 -0.13
C ILE A 69 -2.92 -4.58 -0.61
N GLU A 70 -2.72 -3.52 0.16
CA GLU A 70 -1.67 -2.53 -0.05
C GLU A 70 -0.41 -2.97 0.71
N VAL A 71 0.70 -3.13 0.00
CA VAL A 71 1.98 -3.55 0.56
C VAL A 71 3.02 -2.47 0.29
N THR A 72 3.76 -2.11 1.32
CA THR A 72 4.94 -1.23 1.26
C THR A 72 6.16 -1.98 1.79
N GLY A 73 7.35 -1.47 1.49
CA GLY A 73 8.61 -1.90 2.11
C GLY A 73 8.86 -3.41 2.06
N TYR A 74 9.50 -3.89 1.00
CA TYR A 74 10.08 -5.24 0.99
C TYR A 74 11.46 -5.20 1.62
N SER A 75 11.58 -5.65 2.86
CA SER A 75 12.87 -5.82 3.53
C SER A 75 13.26 -7.30 3.50
N SER A 76 14.38 -7.63 2.87
CA SER A 76 14.91 -9.00 2.90
C SER A 76 15.82 -9.14 4.13
N PRO A 77 15.41 -9.81 5.21
CA PRO A 77 16.28 -10.01 6.36
C PRO A 77 17.50 -10.83 5.94
N GLY A 78 18.68 -10.21 5.97
CA GLY A 78 19.97 -10.89 5.85
C GLY A 78 20.47 -11.22 4.44
N LYS A 79 19.80 -10.81 3.35
CA LYS A 79 20.33 -11.02 1.98
C LYS A 79 20.16 -9.77 1.11
N VAL A 80 21.12 -8.87 1.21
CA VAL A 80 21.22 -7.69 0.34
C VAL A 80 21.65 -8.19 -1.04
N ARG A 81 20.69 -8.34 -1.96
CA ARG A 81 21.02 -8.46 -3.38
C ARG A 81 21.35 -7.07 -3.90
N SER A 82 22.38 -6.95 -4.74
CA SER A 82 22.72 -5.69 -5.43
C SER A 82 21.55 -5.15 -6.27
N ILE A 83 20.63 -6.02 -6.70
CA ILE A 83 19.43 -5.66 -7.45
C ILE A 83 18.21 -6.15 -6.67
N SER A 84 17.30 -5.24 -6.37
CA SER A 84 16.01 -5.57 -5.75
C SER A 84 15.19 -6.48 -6.65
N ARG A 85 14.59 -7.53 -6.08
CA ARG A 85 13.62 -8.38 -6.81
C ARG A 85 12.37 -7.60 -7.22
N PHE A 86 12.04 -6.54 -6.49
CA PHE A 86 10.90 -5.69 -6.76
C PHE A 86 11.36 -4.35 -7.29
N ARG A 87 10.89 -4.00 -8.50
CA ARG A 87 11.21 -2.71 -9.13
C ARG A 87 10.68 -1.50 -8.35
N ARG A 88 9.63 -1.69 -7.54
CA ARG A 88 9.07 -0.69 -6.62
C ARG A 88 8.74 -1.37 -5.29
N SER A 89 8.92 -0.63 -4.20
CA SER A 89 8.59 -1.11 -2.85
C SER A 89 7.09 -1.19 -2.61
N ASN A 90 6.30 -0.31 -3.25
CA ASN A 90 4.85 -0.28 -3.14
C ASN A 90 4.21 -1.21 -4.17
N LYS A 91 3.32 -2.08 -3.70
CA LYS A 91 2.59 -3.06 -4.50
C LYS A 91 1.15 -3.18 -4.01
N VAL A 92 0.24 -3.49 -4.94
CA VAL A 92 -1.16 -3.75 -4.67
C VAL A 92 -1.50 -5.14 -5.19
N TYR A 93 -2.20 -5.93 -4.37
CA TYR A 93 -2.69 -7.26 -4.73
C TYR A 93 -4.21 -7.32 -4.61
N PHE A 94 -4.84 -8.00 -5.56
CA PHE A 94 -6.27 -8.32 -5.52
C PHE A 94 -6.44 -9.81 -5.27
N VAL A 95 -6.96 -10.16 -4.11
CA VAL A 95 -6.98 -11.54 -3.63
C VAL A 95 -8.40 -11.91 -3.19
N PRO A 96 -8.97 -13.02 -3.68
CA PRO A 96 -10.24 -13.52 -3.17
C PRO A 96 -10.10 -14.04 -1.73
N PHE A 97 -11.19 -14.04 -0.97
CA PHE A 97 -11.19 -14.43 0.44
C PHE A 97 -10.49 -15.78 0.69
N ASP A 98 -10.74 -16.77 -0.15
CA ASP A 98 -10.22 -18.13 0.00
C ASP A 98 -8.68 -18.20 -0.05
N LYS A 99 -8.05 -17.27 -0.79
CA LYS A 99 -6.58 -17.20 -0.97
C LYS A 99 -5.91 -16.16 -0.07
N LEU A 100 -6.69 -15.39 0.70
CA LEU A 100 -6.18 -14.27 1.49
C LEU A 100 -5.16 -14.73 2.54
N SER A 101 -5.43 -15.85 3.22
CA SER A 101 -4.53 -16.38 4.26
C SER A 101 -3.19 -16.83 3.69
N GLN A 102 -3.19 -17.44 2.50
CA GLN A 102 -1.99 -17.91 1.82
C GLN A 102 -1.14 -16.72 1.35
N GLU A 103 -1.78 -15.73 0.72
CA GLU A 103 -1.06 -14.55 0.21
C GLU A 103 -0.52 -13.68 1.35
N TYR A 104 -1.24 -13.56 2.46
CA TYR A 104 -0.76 -12.90 3.67
C TYR A 104 0.56 -13.50 4.16
N LYS A 105 0.60 -14.83 4.33
CA LYS A 105 1.82 -15.54 4.75
C LYS A 105 2.95 -15.36 3.74
N ARG A 106 2.64 -15.39 2.44
CA ARG A 106 3.62 -15.18 1.37
C ARG A 106 4.24 -13.79 1.43
N ILE A 107 3.45 -12.74 1.59
CA ILE A 107 3.92 -11.35 1.68
C ILE A 107 4.87 -11.21 2.87
N HIS A 108 4.50 -11.72 4.03
CA HIS A 108 5.34 -11.70 5.22
C HIS A 108 6.63 -12.52 5.05
N ALA A 109 6.57 -13.70 4.41
CA ALA A 109 7.76 -14.51 4.10
C ALA A 109 8.73 -13.81 3.14
N LEU A 110 8.22 -12.96 2.24
CA LEU A 110 9.01 -12.11 1.37
C LEU A 110 9.54 -10.84 2.06
N GLY A 111 9.12 -10.60 3.32
CA GLY A 111 9.47 -9.45 4.12
C GLY A 111 8.76 -8.16 3.70
N GLY A 112 7.60 -8.28 3.04
CA GLY A 112 6.73 -7.16 2.74
C GLY A 112 5.94 -6.71 3.98
N VAL A 113 5.70 -5.41 4.10
CA VAL A 113 4.89 -4.81 5.15
C VAL A 113 3.53 -4.44 4.59
N ILE A 114 2.47 -4.95 5.22
CA ILE A 114 1.09 -4.64 4.80
C ILE A 114 0.68 -3.28 5.39
N SER A 115 0.18 -2.40 4.53
CA SER A 115 -0.30 -1.07 4.89
C SER A 115 -1.80 -1.10 5.24
N SER A 116 -2.61 -1.65 4.34
CA SER A 116 -4.05 -1.77 4.52
C SER A 116 -4.62 -2.99 3.77
N ILE A 117 -5.78 -3.45 4.23
CA ILE A 117 -6.58 -4.48 3.56
C ILE A 117 -8.01 -3.95 3.49
N THR A 118 -8.51 -3.76 2.27
CA THR A 118 -9.84 -3.19 2.03
C THR A 118 -10.65 -4.11 1.14
N ALA A 119 -11.92 -4.32 1.46
CA ALA A 119 -12.84 -5.05 0.58
C ALA A 119 -13.18 -4.19 -0.65
N CYS A 120 -13.17 -4.81 -1.84
CA CYS A 120 -13.51 -4.17 -3.11
C CYS A 120 -14.95 -4.44 -3.53
#